data_AF-A0A101HWZ2-F1
#
_entry.id   AF-A0A101HWZ2-F1
#
_cell.length_a   1.000
_cell.length_b   1.000
_cell.length_c   1.000
_cell.angle_alpha   90.00
_cell.angle_beta   90.00
_cell.angle_gamma   90.00
#
_symmetry.space_group_name_H-M   'P 1'
#
loop_
_entity.id
_entity.type
_entity.pdbx_description
1 polymer ?
#
loop_
_entity_poly.entity_id
_entity_poly.type
_entity_poly.pdbx_seq_one_letter_code
_entity_poly.pdbx_strand_id
1 'polypeptide(L)'
;MSLRFIIGRAGTGKTHTCLKEIQDQINKKPDNTFPLLFLVPEQVTFQMEVSLLAGLRGTYRALVLSFRRLAWHVLSETGGISRMPVGELGKQMILRKLLMEKRNELKVFQQLTNYPGFIQNLSDAICEAKQYGLNGSHLSDLTGRFAEKESILSDKLKDLALLLSSYDRYLGERYLDPDGYLDLLADKIALSRFAQGSEVWIDCFAGFNSQEYRVIGKLLKAAKRVNITLCLDSRTAAEALEESDVFYPVLEVLEKIKTLAGQYGITVEQPLCLDNDLPPRYKDAPCLAHLEKDIFVQGGGPFRDQSSGIKLIAAANRHAEVEGVAREIIHLCREKGCRWKDISVVLRKVEIYRPLIDTVFNDYGIPFFIDIKREVGHHPLAALIKAALEVITSGWSYDSVFGYLKTGLTSVSQDDIDILENYVLAHGIKGSQWTDSEDWRYVRRSTAGEEEVPDFVEINRLAAVNRIRRAAVKEIADFQAAVAQSATIREMTAALFELITRLNVFEQLNMLSEKALEDGKPDLSQEHTQIWNAIIELFDQL
;
A
#
# COMPACT_ATOMS: atom_id res chain seq x y z
N MET A 1 23.84 -11.87 -26.39
CA MET A 1 22.67 -11.81 -25.51
C MET A 1 22.31 -13.25 -25.19
N SER A 2 22.14 -13.57 -23.92
CA SER A 2 21.81 -14.93 -23.51
C SER A 2 20.88 -14.94 -22.29
N LEU A 3 20.18 -16.05 -22.13
CA LEU A 3 19.31 -16.32 -20.99
C LEU A 3 19.87 -17.53 -20.22
N ARG A 4 20.06 -17.39 -18.91
CA ARG A 4 20.38 -18.52 -18.03
C ARG A 4 19.30 -18.65 -16.95
N PHE A 5 18.83 -19.87 -16.73
CA PHE A 5 18.00 -20.20 -15.58
C PHE A 5 18.86 -20.67 -14.41
N ILE A 6 18.49 -20.28 -13.18
CA ILE A 6 19.06 -20.79 -11.93
C ILE A 6 17.93 -21.50 -11.19
N ILE A 7 17.93 -22.82 -11.23
CA ILE A 7 16.80 -23.66 -10.81
C ILE A 7 17.14 -24.33 -9.49
N GLY A 8 16.17 -24.45 -8.59
CA GLY A 8 16.27 -25.26 -7.40
C GLY A 8 15.13 -24.98 -6.43
N ARG A 9 14.88 -25.93 -5.53
CA ARG A 9 13.84 -25.85 -4.48
C ARG A 9 14.09 -24.76 -3.43
N ALA A 10 13.19 -24.64 -2.45
CA ALA A 10 13.36 -23.66 -1.37
C ALA A 10 14.59 -24.02 -0.51
N GLY A 11 15.46 -23.03 -0.25
CA GLY A 11 16.64 -23.24 0.60
C GLY A 11 17.88 -23.80 -0.10
N THR A 12 17.85 -24.03 -1.42
CA THR A 12 19.00 -24.53 -2.20
C THR A 12 20.10 -23.49 -2.44
N GLY A 13 19.83 -22.21 -2.16
CA GLY A 13 20.82 -21.13 -2.25
C GLY A 13 20.75 -20.25 -3.50
N LYS A 14 19.65 -20.29 -4.28
CA LYS A 14 19.46 -19.47 -5.49
C LYS A 14 19.87 -17.99 -5.31
N THR A 15 19.27 -17.32 -4.32
CA THR A 15 19.57 -15.92 -3.98
C THR A 15 21.03 -15.72 -3.59
N HIS A 16 21.60 -16.62 -2.78
CA HIS A 16 23.00 -16.55 -2.38
C HIS A 16 23.94 -16.67 -3.59
N THR A 17 23.61 -17.55 -4.54
CA THR A 17 24.34 -17.70 -5.80
C THR A 17 24.32 -16.40 -6.61
N CYS A 18 23.14 -15.77 -6.78
CA CYS A 18 23.04 -14.48 -7.46
C CYS A 18 23.89 -13.39 -6.79
N LEU A 19 23.77 -13.24 -5.46
CA LEU A 19 24.53 -12.24 -4.70
C LEU A 19 26.03 -12.46 -4.83
N LYS A 20 26.51 -13.70 -4.69
CA LYS A 20 27.92 -14.05 -4.80
C LYS A 20 28.46 -13.78 -6.20
N GLU A 21 27.72 -14.15 -7.25
CA GLU A 21 28.12 -13.85 -8.62
C GLU A 21 28.24 -12.34 -8.86
N ILE A 22 27.30 -11.54 -8.36
CA ILE A 22 27.36 -10.08 -8.47
C ILE A 22 28.59 -9.53 -7.73
N GLN A 23 28.85 -9.98 -6.50
CA GLN A 23 30.02 -9.60 -5.71
C GLN A 23 31.34 -9.95 -6.42
N ASP A 24 31.44 -11.16 -6.98
CA ASP A 24 32.60 -11.60 -7.75
C ASP A 24 32.81 -10.73 -9.00
N GLN A 25 31.73 -10.34 -9.69
CA GLN A 25 31.81 -9.45 -10.85
C GLN A 25 32.26 -8.03 -10.48
N ILE A 26 31.86 -7.51 -9.30
CA ILE A 26 32.34 -6.23 -8.78
C ILE A 26 33.85 -6.29 -8.52
N ASN A 27 34.32 -7.36 -7.87
CA ASN A 27 35.71 -7.52 -7.46
C ASN A 27 36.67 -7.73 -8.64
N LYS A 28 36.21 -8.32 -9.76
CA LYS A 28 37.03 -8.56 -10.97
C LYS A 28 37.45 -7.29 -11.72
N LYS A 29 36.88 -6.11 -11.41
CA LYS A 29 37.22 -4.78 -12.00
C LYS A 29 37.51 -4.81 -13.53
N PRO A 30 36.56 -5.24 -14.37
CA PRO A 30 36.78 -5.25 -15.83
C PRO A 30 36.91 -3.84 -16.42
N ASP A 31 37.68 -3.71 -17.50
CA ASP A 31 37.93 -2.44 -18.23
C ASP A 31 36.64 -1.78 -18.77
N ASN A 32 35.57 -2.56 -19.00
CA ASN A 32 34.25 -2.07 -19.36
C ASN A 32 33.26 -2.28 -18.21
N THR A 33 32.93 -1.22 -17.48
CA THR A 33 31.96 -1.24 -16.37
C THR A 33 30.53 -1.03 -16.85
N PHE A 34 29.88 -2.11 -17.31
CA PHE A 34 28.43 -2.13 -17.47
C PHE A 34 27.71 -2.30 -16.12
N PRO A 35 26.49 -1.77 -15.96
CA PRO A 35 25.67 -1.98 -14.77
C PRO A 35 25.36 -3.46 -14.49
N LEU A 36 25.30 -3.81 -13.20
CA LEU A 36 24.81 -5.11 -12.72
C LEU A 36 23.46 -4.87 -12.07
N LEU A 37 22.39 -5.39 -12.67
CA LEU A 37 21.02 -5.11 -12.23
C LEU A 37 20.46 -6.33 -11.51
N PHE A 38 20.08 -6.17 -10.25
CA PHE A 38 19.42 -7.22 -9.49
C PHE A 38 17.96 -6.86 -9.26
N LEU A 39 17.09 -7.44 -10.08
CA LEU A 39 15.65 -7.22 -10.05
C LEU A 39 14.99 -8.15 -9.05
N VAL A 40 14.28 -7.56 -8.09
CA VAL A 40 13.55 -8.27 -7.04
C VAL A 40 12.22 -7.57 -6.74
N PRO A 41 11.22 -8.23 -6.14
CA PRO A 41 9.98 -7.59 -5.70
C PRO A 41 10.25 -6.41 -4.77
N GLU A 42 9.37 -5.40 -4.81
CA GLU A 42 9.53 -4.15 -4.06
C GLU A 42 9.71 -4.40 -2.54
N GLN A 43 9.02 -5.41 -2.01
CA GLN A 43 9.00 -5.80 -0.60
C GLN A 43 10.35 -6.32 -0.08
N VAL A 44 11.22 -6.83 -0.97
CA VAL A 44 12.51 -7.43 -0.57
C VAL A 44 13.72 -6.60 -1.00
N THR A 45 13.51 -5.48 -1.71
CA THR A 45 14.59 -4.63 -2.24
C THR A 45 15.62 -4.23 -1.17
N PHE A 46 15.16 -3.66 -0.06
CA PHE A 46 16.04 -3.24 1.04
C PHE A 46 16.83 -4.41 1.65
N GLN A 47 16.18 -5.55 1.90
CA GLN A 47 16.86 -6.73 2.44
C GLN A 47 17.94 -7.25 1.48
N MET A 48 17.67 -7.21 0.18
CA MET A 48 18.61 -7.64 -0.86
C MET A 48 19.76 -6.64 -1.03
N GLU A 49 19.53 -5.33 -0.87
CA GLU A 49 20.61 -4.33 -0.80
C GLU A 49 21.55 -4.61 0.36
N VAL A 50 21.01 -4.78 1.57
CA VAL A 50 21.81 -5.10 2.76
C VAL A 50 22.59 -6.41 2.57
N SER A 51 21.95 -7.43 1.98
CA SER A 51 22.59 -8.73 1.72
C SER A 51 23.68 -8.64 0.65
N LEU A 52 23.49 -7.84 -0.39
CA LEU A 52 24.50 -7.59 -1.42
C LEU A 52 25.72 -6.87 -0.83
N LEU A 53 25.50 -5.93 0.07
CA LEU A 53 26.56 -5.18 0.73
C LEU A 53 27.28 -5.99 1.82
N ALA A 54 26.72 -7.12 2.27
CA ALA A 54 27.41 -8.03 3.19
C ALA A 54 28.67 -8.62 2.53
N GLY A 55 29.82 -8.00 2.79
CA GLY A 55 31.12 -8.33 2.18
C GLY A 55 31.68 -7.26 1.23
N LEU A 56 30.94 -6.17 1.00
CA LEU A 56 31.38 -5.01 0.23
C LEU A 56 31.41 -3.75 1.11
N ARG A 57 32.28 -2.79 0.77
CA ARG A 57 32.25 -1.46 1.41
C ARG A 57 31.18 -0.53 0.83
N GLY A 58 30.63 -0.89 -0.33
CA GLY A 58 29.72 -0.10 -1.13
C GLY A 58 29.83 -0.49 -2.60
N THR A 59 28.86 -0.08 -3.41
CA THR A 59 28.87 -0.29 -4.86
C THR A 59 28.12 0.82 -5.58
N TYR A 60 28.69 1.30 -6.69
CA TYR A 60 28.01 2.18 -7.65
C TYR A 60 27.62 1.45 -8.94
N ARG A 61 28.13 0.22 -9.12
CA ARG A 61 27.96 -0.57 -10.35
C ARG A 61 26.80 -1.55 -10.26
N ALA A 62 26.56 -2.10 -9.07
CA ALA A 62 25.46 -3.03 -8.83
C ALA A 62 24.30 -2.33 -8.14
N LEU A 63 23.10 -2.53 -8.67
CA LEU A 63 21.89 -1.87 -8.21
C LEU A 63 20.80 -2.92 -8.00
N VAL A 64 20.21 -2.93 -6.81
CA VAL A 64 19.04 -3.74 -6.50
C VAL A 64 17.82 -2.89 -6.81
N LEU A 65 16.93 -3.35 -7.68
CA LEU A 65 15.81 -2.54 -8.18
C LEU A 65 14.53 -3.39 -8.22
N SER A 66 13.39 -2.74 -7.99
CA SER A 66 12.10 -3.27 -8.47
C SER A 66 11.91 -2.93 -9.95
N PHE A 67 10.97 -3.58 -10.63
CA PHE A 67 10.60 -3.20 -12.00
C PHE A 67 10.17 -1.72 -12.10
N ARG A 68 9.49 -1.19 -11.07
CA ARG A 68 9.11 0.22 -11.01
C ARG A 68 10.32 1.15 -10.90
N ARG A 69 11.31 0.79 -10.07
CA ARG A 69 12.57 1.55 -9.97
C ARG A 69 13.40 1.47 -11.24
N LEU A 70 13.42 0.31 -11.92
CA LEU A 70 14.02 0.19 -13.24
C LEU A 70 13.32 1.11 -14.27
N ALA A 71 11.99 1.16 -14.26
CA ALA A 71 11.21 2.09 -15.09
C ALA A 71 11.64 3.54 -14.83
N TRP A 72 11.74 3.95 -13.56
CA TRP A 72 12.19 5.28 -13.19
C TRP A 72 13.59 5.61 -13.75
N HIS A 73 14.57 4.71 -13.62
CA HIS A 73 15.92 4.91 -14.15
C HIS A 73 15.94 5.06 -15.67
N VAL A 74 15.30 4.13 -16.39
CA VAL A 74 15.27 4.12 -17.85
C VAL A 74 14.53 5.36 -18.38
N LEU A 75 13.38 5.70 -17.81
CA LEU A 75 12.56 6.83 -18.27
C LEU A 75 13.18 8.19 -17.92
N SER A 76 13.99 8.26 -16.86
CA SER A 76 14.79 9.45 -16.54
C SER A 76 15.87 9.69 -17.59
N GLU A 77 16.46 8.62 -18.15
CA GLU A 77 17.46 8.71 -19.22
C GLU A 77 16.81 8.98 -20.60
N THR A 78 15.75 8.26 -20.94
CA THR A 78 15.20 8.22 -22.31
C THR A 78 14.00 9.15 -22.52
N GLY A 79 13.59 9.87 -21.48
CA GLY A 79 12.36 10.68 -21.45
C GLY A 79 11.10 9.85 -21.20
N GLY A 80 10.05 10.54 -20.72
CA GLY A 80 8.77 9.94 -20.34
C GLY A 80 8.36 10.26 -18.89
N ILE A 81 9.31 10.65 -18.05
CA ILE A 81 9.07 10.96 -16.62
C ILE A 81 8.46 12.35 -16.38
N SER A 82 8.50 13.24 -17.37
CA SER A 82 7.98 14.61 -17.23
C SER A 82 6.46 14.70 -17.10
N ARG A 83 5.76 13.59 -17.31
CA ARG A 83 4.31 13.50 -17.14
C ARG A 83 3.98 13.39 -15.65
N MET A 84 2.93 14.09 -15.22
CA MET A 84 2.54 14.09 -13.81
C MET A 84 1.93 12.73 -13.44
N PRO A 85 2.48 12.00 -12.45
CA PRO A 85 1.93 10.72 -12.04
C PRO A 85 0.55 10.91 -11.39
N VAL A 86 -0.36 9.99 -11.68
CA VAL A 86 -1.68 9.95 -11.04
C VAL A 86 -1.70 8.82 -10.04
N GLY A 87 -1.78 9.17 -8.75
CA GLY A 87 -1.94 8.20 -7.67
C GLY A 87 -3.28 7.46 -7.72
N GLU A 88 -3.46 6.46 -6.86
CA GLU A 88 -4.67 5.65 -6.82
C GLU A 88 -5.93 6.47 -6.49
N LEU A 89 -5.81 7.45 -5.59
CA LEU A 89 -6.90 8.38 -5.27
C LEU A 89 -7.25 9.28 -6.47
N GLY A 90 -6.25 9.91 -7.09
CA GLY A 90 -6.45 10.69 -8.31
C GLY A 90 -7.10 9.88 -9.44
N LYS A 91 -6.72 8.60 -9.61
CA LYS A 91 -7.37 7.68 -10.54
C LYS A 91 -8.85 7.52 -10.21
N GLN A 92 -9.21 7.25 -8.95
CA GLN A 92 -10.61 7.14 -8.53
C GLN A 92 -11.39 8.45 -8.73
N MET A 93 -10.78 9.61 -8.49
CA MET A 93 -11.41 10.91 -8.74
C MET A 93 -11.68 11.15 -10.23
N ILE A 94 -10.71 10.82 -11.10
CA ILE A 94 -10.87 10.89 -12.55
C ILE A 94 -11.98 9.93 -12.99
N LEU A 95 -11.96 8.69 -12.51
CA LEU A 95 -13.00 7.71 -12.83
C LEU A 95 -14.37 8.16 -12.34
N ARG A 96 -14.47 8.79 -11.16
CA ARG A 96 -15.72 9.35 -10.63
C ARG A 96 -16.27 10.43 -11.55
N LYS A 97 -15.41 11.34 -12.00
CA LYS A 97 -15.74 12.38 -12.97
C LYS A 97 -16.22 11.77 -14.30
N LEU A 98 -15.47 10.85 -14.87
CA LEU A 98 -15.81 10.18 -16.13
C LEU A 98 -17.11 9.39 -16.04
N LEU A 99 -17.35 8.72 -14.90
CA LEU A 99 -18.58 7.97 -14.63
C LEU A 99 -19.81 8.91 -14.58
N MET A 100 -19.65 10.11 -14.02
CA MET A 100 -20.71 11.13 -14.02
C MET A 100 -20.94 11.73 -15.41
N GLU A 101 -19.88 12.06 -16.14
CA GLU A 101 -19.96 12.62 -17.51
C GLU A 101 -20.59 11.64 -18.50
N LYS A 102 -20.24 10.34 -18.38
CA LYS A 102 -20.69 9.26 -19.28
C LYS A 102 -21.91 8.51 -18.79
N ARG A 103 -22.54 8.97 -17.71
CA ARG A 103 -23.64 8.26 -17.03
C ARG A 103 -24.76 7.79 -17.96
N ASN A 104 -25.10 8.59 -18.98
CA ASN A 104 -26.19 8.28 -19.91
C ASN A 104 -25.79 7.33 -21.05
N GLU A 105 -24.49 7.11 -21.25
CA GLU A 105 -23.93 6.18 -22.24
C GLU A 105 -23.72 4.77 -21.64
N LEU A 106 -23.75 4.65 -20.30
CA LEU A 106 -23.55 3.40 -19.57
C LEU A 106 -24.85 2.60 -19.45
N LYS A 107 -24.76 1.28 -19.57
CA LYS A 107 -25.91 0.38 -19.46
C LYS A 107 -26.11 -0.19 -18.06
N VAL A 108 -25.04 -0.69 -17.45
CA VAL A 108 -25.06 -1.41 -16.18
C VAL A 108 -24.50 -0.52 -15.08
N PHE A 109 -23.36 0.11 -15.31
CA PHE A 109 -22.65 0.90 -14.31
C PHE A 109 -23.37 2.21 -13.94
N GLN A 110 -24.31 2.66 -14.77
CA GLN A 110 -25.16 3.83 -14.48
C GLN A 110 -25.82 3.74 -13.09
N GLN A 111 -26.38 2.57 -12.74
CA GLN A 111 -27.10 2.36 -11.48
C GLN A 111 -26.15 2.24 -10.27
N LEU A 112 -24.88 1.91 -10.51
CA LEU A 112 -23.87 1.69 -9.47
C LEU A 112 -23.04 2.95 -9.14
N THR A 113 -23.28 4.06 -9.85
CA THR A 113 -22.53 5.32 -9.69
C THR A 113 -22.43 5.80 -8.24
N ASN A 114 -23.48 5.62 -7.44
CA ASN A 114 -23.50 6.04 -6.03
C ASN A 114 -23.30 4.89 -5.04
N TYR A 115 -23.06 3.67 -5.52
CA TYR A 115 -22.89 2.52 -4.64
C TYR A 115 -21.52 2.58 -3.94
N PRO A 116 -21.47 2.45 -2.59
CA PRO A 116 -20.20 2.45 -1.86
C PRO A 116 -19.23 1.39 -2.37
N GLY A 117 -17.95 1.76 -2.55
CA GLY A 117 -16.91 0.84 -3.01
C GLY A 117 -16.92 0.52 -4.51
N PHE A 118 -17.95 0.89 -5.27
CA PHE A 118 -17.99 0.62 -6.71
C PHE A 118 -16.83 1.30 -7.47
N ILE A 119 -16.46 2.52 -7.08
CA ILE A 119 -15.36 3.25 -7.73
C ILE A 119 -14.01 2.57 -7.52
N GLN A 120 -13.79 1.98 -6.34
CA GLN A 120 -12.60 1.19 -6.04
C GLN A 120 -12.56 -0.05 -6.92
N ASN A 121 -13.67 -0.82 -6.96
CA ASN A 121 -13.75 -2.01 -7.81
C ASN A 121 -13.53 -1.68 -9.30
N LEU A 122 -14.02 -0.54 -9.77
CA LEU A 122 -13.79 -0.08 -11.14
C LEU A 122 -12.32 0.29 -11.38
N SER A 123 -11.69 0.96 -10.40
CA SER A 123 -10.26 1.29 -10.40
C SER A 123 -9.41 0.03 -10.50
N ASP A 124 -9.70 -0.97 -9.67
CA ASP A 124 -9.00 -2.27 -9.63
C ASP A 124 -9.17 -3.02 -10.96
N ALA A 125 -10.38 -3.02 -11.52
CA ALA A 125 -10.64 -3.66 -12.82
C ALA A 125 -9.89 -2.97 -13.98
N ILE A 126 -9.77 -1.63 -13.96
CA ILE A 126 -8.96 -0.88 -14.93
C ILE A 126 -7.48 -1.18 -14.75
N CYS A 127 -7.01 -1.24 -13.50
CA CYS A 127 -5.64 -1.63 -13.16
C CYS A 127 -5.32 -3.03 -13.72
N GLU A 128 -6.18 -4.01 -13.45
CA GLU A 128 -6.04 -5.38 -13.96
C GLU A 128 -6.03 -5.40 -15.50
N ALA A 129 -6.98 -4.73 -16.15
CA ALA A 129 -7.00 -4.66 -17.62
C ALA A 129 -5.67 -4.13 -18.18
N LYS A 130 -5.11 -3.07 -17.59
CA LYS A 130 -3.81 -2.51 -17.99
C LYS A 130 -2.65 -3.46 -17.73
N GLN A 131 -2.60 -4.10 -16.57
CA GLN A 131 -1.55 -5.09 -16.23
C GLN A 131 -1.52 -6.28 -17.20
N TYR A 132 -2.66 -6.60 -17.82
CA TYR A 132 -2.78 -7.62 -18.86
C TYR A 132 -2.62 -7.07 -20.29
N GLY A 133 -2.30 -5.79 -20.47
CA GLY A 133 -2.10 -5.15 -21.78
C GLY A 133 -3.40 -4.93 -22.56
N LEU A 134 -4.55 -4.92 -21.88
CA LEU A 134 -5.85 -4.66 -22.49
C LEU A 134 -6.11 -3.15 -22.55
N ASN A 135 -6.61 -2.69 -23.70
CA ASN A 135 -7.07 -1.32 -23.90
C ASN A 135 -8.57 -1.34 -24.28
N GLY A 136 -9.16 -0.15 -24.39
CA GLY A 136 -10.57 -0.01 -24.73
C GLY A 136 -10.97 -0.69 -26.04
N SER A 137 -10.12 -0.65 -27.08
CA SER A 137 -10.36 -1.37 -28.34
C SER A 137 -10.36 -2.89 -28.16
N HIS A 138 -9.41 -3.45 -27.42
CA HIS A 138 -9.35 -4.89 -27.16
C HIS A 138 -10.62 -5.38 -26.45
N LEU A 139 -11.09 -4.63 -25.43
CA LEU A 139 -12.34 -4.96 -24.74
C LEU A 139 -13.55 -4.83 -25.66
N SER A 140 -13.60 -3.78 -26.50
CA SER A 140 -14.68 -3.60 -27.46
C SER A 140 -14.75 -4.75 -28.48
N ASP A 141 -13.60 -5.21 -29.01
CA ASP A 141 -13.53 -6.33 -29.94
C ASP A 141 -14.01 -7.65 -29.29
N LEU A 142 -13.68 -7.87 -28.02
CA LEU A 142 -14.18 -9.01 -27.25
C LEU A 142 -15.71 -8.97 -27.11
N THR A 143 -16.31 -7.80 -26.89
CA THR A 143 -17.77 -7.67 -26.78
C THR A 143 -18.49 -8.10 -28.07
N GLY A 144 -17.86 -7.89 -29.23
CA GLY A 144 -18.38 -8.35 -30.53
C GLY A 144 -18.45 -9.87 -30.63
N ARG A 145 -17.53 -10.59 -29.99
CA ARG A 145 -17.52 -12.07 -29.96
C ARG A 145 -18.56 -12.66 -28.99
N PHE A 146 -18.90 -11.93 -27.94
CA PHE A 146 -19.96 -12.30 -26.99
C PHE A 146 -21.34 -11.76 -27.39
N ALA A 147 -21.46 -11.04 -28.52
CA ALA A 147 -22.69 -10.38 -28.94
C ALA A 147 -23.83 -11.37 -29.28
N GLU A 148 -23.51 -12.61 -29.63
CA GLU A 148 -24.52 -13.64 -29.94
C GLU A 148 -25.32 -14.10 -28.69
N LYS A 149 -24.87 -13.74 -27.48
CA LYS A 149 -25.61 -13.94 -26.23
C LYS A 149 -25.70 -12.59 -25.52
N GLU A 150 -26.80 -11.86 -25.74
CA GLU A 150 -27.18 -10.69 -24.94
C GLU A 150 -27.11 -11.06 -23.46
N SER A 151 -26.00 -10.68 -22.82
CA SER A 151 -25.67 -11.10 -21.47
C SER A 151 -25.18 -9.90 -20.69
N ILE A 152 -25.46 -9.90 -19.39
CA ILE A 152 -24.99 -8.90 -18.44
C ILE A 152 -23.46 -8.70 -18.52
N LEU A 153 -22.72 -9.75 -18.87
CA LEU A 153 -21.28 -9.68 -19.07
C LEU A 153 -20.91 -8.83 -20.28
N SER A 154 -21.61 -8.98 -21.42
CA SER A 154 -21.38 -8.17 -22.61
C SER A 154 -21.60 -6.68 -22.33
N ASP A 155 -22.67 -6.33 -21.61
CA ASP A 155 -22.95 -4.94 -21.27
C ASP A 155 -21.95 -4.37 -20.25
N LYS A 156 -21.51 -5.15 -19.25
CA LYS A 156 -20.42 -4.75 -18.34
C LYS A 156 -19.10 -4.51 -19.07
N LEU A 157 -18.76 -5.36 -20.04
CA LEU A 157 -17.54 -5.20 -20.84
C LEU A 157 -17.61 -3.96 -21.74
N LYS A 158 -18.78 -3.63 -22.29
CA LYS A 158 -19.00 -2.39 -23.06
C LYS A 158 -18.82 -1.14 -22.18
N ASP A 159 -19.43 -1.13 -21.00
CA ASP A 159 -19.27 -0.03 -20.04
C ASP A 159 -17.80 0.13 -19.61
N LEU A 160 -17.11 -0.98 -19.32
CA LEU A 160 -15.69 -0.99 -18.98
C LEU A 160 -14.82 -0.49 -20.14
N ALA A 161 -15.09 -0.93 -21.38
CA ALA A 161 -14.37 -0.48 -22.57
C ALA A 161 -14.52 1.03 -22.80
N LEU A 162 -15.73 1.57 -22.61
CA LEU A 162 -16.01 3.00 -22.73
C LEU A 162 -15.24 3.80 -21.69
N LEU A 163 -15.26 3.35 -20.42
CA LEU A 163 -14.58 4.03 -19.32
C LEU A 163 -13.06 3.93 -19.44
N LEU A 164 -12.50 2.77 -19.78
CA LEU A 164 -11.07 2.57 -20.02
C LEU A 164 -10.57 3.48 -21.16
N SER A 165 -11.30 3.52 -22.28
CA SER A 165 -10.97 4.41 -23.41
C SER A 165 -11.03 5.90 -23.01
N SER A 166 -12.02 6.27 -22.21
CA SER A 166 -12.19 7.65 -21.75
C SER A 166 -11.12 8.04 -20.74
N TYR A 167 -10.71 7.12 -19.89
CA TYR A 167 -9.63 7.28 -18.93
C TYR A 167 -8.28 7.46 -19.62
N ASP A 168 -7.92 6.61 -20.58
CA ASP A 168 -6.68 6.77 -21.35
C ASP A 168 -6.66 8.11 -22.13
N ARG A 169 -7.82 8.52 -22.68
CA ARG A 169 -7.96 9.83 -23.33
C ARG A 169 -7.80 11.00 -22.35
N TYR A 170 -8.34 10.87 -21.13
CA TYR A 170 -8.23 11.89 -20.09
C TYR A 170 -6.78 12.10 -19.66
N LEU A 171 -6.04 11.00 -19.47
CA LEU A 171 -4.62 11.06 -19.11
C LEU A 171 -3.81 11.76 -20.21
N GLY A 172 -4.08 11.40 -21.47
CA GLY A 172 -3.46 12.02 -22.65
C GLY A 172 -1.93 12.05 -22.54
N GLU A 173 -1.34 13.20 -22.87
CA GLU A 173 0.11 13.41 -22.74
C GLU A 173 0.52 14.09 -21.43
N ARG A 174 -0.44 14.57 -20.63
CA ARG A 174 -0.18 15.37 -19.42
C ARG A 174 0.07 14.51 -18.20
N TYR A 175 -0.71 13.43 -18.07
CA TYR A 175 -0.68 12.56 -16.92
C TYR A 175 -0.10 11.19 -17.28
N LEU A 176 0.42 10.50 -16.26
CA LEU A 176 0.92 9.15 -16.41
C LEU A 176 0.36 8.27 -15.30
N ASP A 177 -0.32 7.21 -15.71
CA ASP A 177 -0.76 6.17 -14.79
C ASP A 177 0.42 5.27 -14.42
N PRO A 178 0.73 5.08 -13.13
CA PRO A 178 1.74 4.15 -12.68
C PRO A 178 1.54 2.72 -13.22
N ASP A 179 0.31 2.32 -13.50
CA ASP A 179 -0.01 1.01 -14.10
C ASP A 179 0.51 0.88 -15.53
N GLY A 180 0.82 1.99 -16.21
CA GLY A 180 1.40 2.01 -17.55
C GLY A 180 2.94 2.09 -17.58
N TYR A 181 3.61 2.21 -16.42
CA TYR A 181 5.06 2.42 -16.35
C TYR A 181 5.86 1.28 -17.01
N LEU A 182 5.41 0.04 -16.83
CA LEU A 182 6.12 -1.13 -17.35
C LEU A 182 6.02 -1.23 -18.87
N ASP A 183 4.88 -0.84 -19.46
CA ASP A 183 4.75 -0.75 -20.91
C ASP A 183 5.67 0.32 -21.49
N LEU A 184 5.70 1.49 -20.87
CA LEU A 184 6.58 2.58 -21.31
C LEU A 184 8.07 2.21 -21.13
N LEU A 185 8.43 1.55 -20.03
CA LEU A 185 9.75 0.98 -19.82
C LEU A 185 10.10 0.00 -20.95
N ALA A 186 9.21 -0.94 -21.27
CA ALA A 186 9.44 -1.93 -22.33
C ALA A 186 9.73 -1.28 -23.69
N ASP A 187 9.06 -0.17 -24.00
CA ASP A 187 9.29 0.56 -25.26
C ASP A 187 10.59 1.36 -25.27
N LYS A 188 11.14 1.69 -24.10
CA LYS A 188 12.33 2.54 -23.96
C LYS A 188 13.61 1.80 -23.58
N ILE A 189 13.53 0.57 -23.07
CA ILE A 189 14.70 -0.25 -22.67
C ILE A 189 15.78 -0.29 -23.76
N ALA A 190 15.38 -0.45 -25.02
CA ALA A 190 16.31 -0.55 -26.13
C ALA A 190 17.13 0.73 -26.37
N LEU A 191 16.68 1.89 -25.86
CA LEU A 191 17.36 3.18 -26.00
C LEU A 191 18.25 3.53 -24.80
N SER A 192 18.13 2.79 -23.69
CA SER A 192 18.80 3.12 -22.43
C SER A 192 20.19 2.49 -22.35
N ARG A 193 21.21 3.33 -22.09
CA ARG A 193 22.58 2.86 -21.82
C ARG A 193 22.66 2.09 -20.51
N PHE A 194 21.73 2.35 -19.59
CA PHE A 194 21.61 1.63 -18.34
C PHE A 194 21.28 0.14 -18.53
N ALA A 195 20.42 -0.18 -19.52
CA ALA A 195 20.05 -1.56 -19.84
C ALA A 195 21.00 -2.21 -20.86
N GLN A 196 21.50 -1.44 -21.83
CA GLN A 196 22.38 -1.95 -22.89
C GLN A 196 23.70 -2.49 -22.34
N GLY A 197 24.00 -3.76 -22.63
CA GLY A 197 25.23 -4.41 -22.19
C GLY A 197 25.29 -4.77 -20.70
N SER A 198 24.24 -4.44 -19.93
CA SER A 198 24.11 -4.84 -18.52
C SER A 198 24.06 -6.36 -18.36
N GLU A 199 24.37 -6.83 -17.15
CA GLU A 199 24.04 -8.19 -16.73
C GLU A 199 22.92 -8.10 -15.69
N VAL A 200 21.86 -8.88 -15.90
CA VAL A 200 20.63 -8.79 -15.12
C VAL A 200 20.41 -10.09 -14.36
N TRP A 201 20.04 -10.01 -13.09
CA TRP A 201 19.52 -11.11 -12.28
C TRP A 201 18.09 -10.79 -11.88
N ILE A 202 17.19 -11.75 -11.98
CA ILE A 202 15.78 -11.65 -11.58
C ILE A 202 15.51 -12.75 -10.57
N ASP A 203 15.18 -12.39 -9.33
CA ASP A 203 14.97 -13.32 -8.20
C ASP A 203 13.75 -12.96 -7.35
N CYS A 204 13.27 -13.93 -6.57
CA CYS A 204 12.15 -13.82 -5.63
C CYS A 204 10.76 -13.60 -6.26
N PHE A 205 10.60 -13.80 -7.57
CA PHE A 205 9.28 -13.76 -8.23
C PHE A 205 8.67 -15.16 -8.32
N ALA A 206 7.40 -15.30 -7.93
CA ALA A 206 6.63 -16.53 -8.11
C ALA A 206 6.00 -16.63 -9.52
N GLY A 207 5.83 -15.49 -10.17
CA GLY A 207 5.27 -15.34 -11.51
C GLY A 207 5.39 -13.90 -11.97
N PHE A 208 4.95 -13.64 -13.20
CA PHE A 208 4.99 -12.32 -13.83
C PHE A 208 3.65 -12.02 -14.50
N ASN A 209 3.24 -10.76 -14.50
CA ASN A 209 2.12 -10.29 -15.31
C ASN A 209 2.54 -10.02 -16.77
N SER A 210 1.59 -9.71 -17.65
CA SER A 210 1.87 -9.51 -19.09
C SER A 210 2.86 -8.37 -19.35
N GLN A 211 2.78 -7.27 -18.59
CA GLN A 211 3.71 -6.15 -18.74
C GLN A 211 5.13 -6.51 -18.28
N GLU A 212 5.27 -7.24 -17.17
CA GLU A 212 6.55 -7.74 -16.67
C GLU A 212 7.20 -8.70 -17.68
N TYR A 213 6.42 -9.63 -18.28
CA TYR A 213 6.92 -10.46 -19.37
C TYR A 213 7.38 -9.65 -20.58
N ARG A 214 6.67 -8.58 -20.94
CA ARG A 214 7.07 -7.66 -22.01
C ARG A 214 8.40 -6.97 -21.67
N VAL A 215 8.58 -6.52 -20.43
CA VAL A 215 9.84 -5.94 -19.94
C VAL A 215 10.98 -6.96 -19.98
N ILE A 216 10.77 -8.18 -19.47
CA ILE A 216 11.77 -9.27 -19.53
C ILE A 216 12.17 -9.54 -20.97
N GLY A 217 11.19 -9.64 -21.87
CA GLY A 217 11.42 -9.81 -23.31
C GLY A 217 12.33 -8.73 -23.92
N LYS A 218 12.15 -7.48 -23.50
CA LYS A 218 12.99 -6.35 -23.96
C LYS A 218 14.37 -6.35 -23.31
N LEU A 219 14.48 -6.74 -22.04
CA LEU A 219 15.77 -6.92 -21.35
C LEU A 219 16.60 -8.02 -22.02
N LEU A 220 15.99 -9.13 -22.43
CA LEU A 220 16.66 -10.20 -23.17
C LEU A 220 17.33 -9.69 -24.46
N LYS A 221 16.76 -8.66 -25.10
CA LYS A 221 17.30 -8.02 -26.30
C LYS A 221 18.29 -6.88 -26.04
N ALA A 222 18.46 -6.43 -24.80
CA ALA A 222 19.30 -5.27 -24.48
C ALA A 222 20.50 -5.65 -23.59
N ALA A 223 20.27 -6.53 -22.61
CA ALA A 223 21.28 -7.00 -21.68
C ALA A 223 22.23 -8.01 -22.35
N LYS A 224 23.48 -8.03 -21.89
CA LYS A 224 24.46 -9.04 -22.30
C LYS A 224 23.98 -10.44 -21.93
N ARG A 225 23.45 -10.59 -20.71
CA ARG A 225 22.92 -11.83 -20.16
C ARG A 225 21.83 -11.53 -19.12
N VAL A 226 20.76 -12.31 -19.15
CA VAL A 226 19.69 -12.28 -18.15
C VAL A 226 19.67 -13.61 -17.41
N ASN A 227 19.74 -13.54 -16.09
CA ASN A 227 19.71 -14.67 -15.18
C ASN A 227 18.37 -14.67 -14.45
N ILE A 228 17.61 -15.76 -14.52
CA ILE A 228 16.30 -15.85 -13.87
C ILE A 228 16.31 -17.04 -12.92
N THR A 229 16.06 -16.77 -11.65
CA THR A 229 15.93 -17.85 -10.66
C THR A 229 14.51 -18.40 -10.66
N LEU A 230 14.36 -19.71 -10.55
CA LEU A 230 13.05 -20.35 -10.45
C LEU A 230 13.02 -21.34 -9.29
N CYS A 231 12.00 -21.23 -8.44
CA CYS A 231 11.77 -22.18 -7.35
C CYS A 231 11.09 -23.43 -7.91
N LEU A 232 11.88 -24.27 -8.57
CA LEU A 232 11.46 -25.46 -9.27
C LEU A 232 12.47 -26.57 -8.98
N ASP A 233 12.03 -27.82 -8.89
CA ASP A 233 12.95 -28.97 -8.85
C ASP A 233 13.31 -29.34 -10.29
N SER A 234 14.59 -29.32 -10.63
CA SER A 234 15.04 -29.61 -12.01
C SER A 234 14.71 -31.03 -12.44
N ARG A 235 14.57 -31.96 -11.48
CA ARG A 235 14.26 -33.37 -11.74
C ARG A 235 12.80 -33.52 -12.16
N THR A 236 11.89 -32.76 -11.56
CA THR A 236 10.47 -32.77 -11.94
C THR A 236 10.16 -31.87 -13.14
N ALA A 237 10.99 -30.85 -13.41
CA ALA A 237 10.88 -30.02 -14.61
C ALA A 237 11.06 -30.79 -15.93
N ALA A 238 11.64 -31.99 -15.88
CA ALA A 238 11.78 -32.89 -17.03
C ALA A 238 10.52 -33.73 -17.29
N GLU A 239 9.58 -33.78 -16.35
CA GLU A 239 8.34 -34.54 -16.43
C GLU A 239 7.17 -33.61 -16.81
N ALA A 240 6.15 -34.17 -17.46
CA ALA A 240 4.91 -33.42 -17.72
C ALA A 240 4.13 -33.28 -16.41
N LEU A 241 4.36 -32.18 -15.68
CA LEU A 241 3.64 -31.88 -14.45
C LEU A 241 2.14 -31.71 -14.73
N GLU A 242 1.30 -32.27 -13.85
CA GLU A 242 -0.13 -31.98 -13.84
C GLU A 242 -0.41 -30.56 -13.34
N GLU A 243 -1.53 -29.97 -13.75
CA GLU A 243 -1.98 -28.64 -13.29
C GLU A 243 -2.18 -28.57 -11.77
N SER A 244 -2.35 -29.72 -11.11
CA SER A 244 -2.52 -29.85 -9.67
C SER A 244 -1.20 -29.78 -8.89
N ASP A 245 -0.05 -29.89 -9.55
CA ASP A 245 1.27 -29.88 -8.92
C ASP A 245 1.64 -28.49 -8.38
N VAL A 246 2.26 -28.44 -7.19
CA VAL A 246 2.65 -27.19 -6.52
C VAL A 246 3.65 -26.35 -7.34
N PHE A 247 4.44 -26.98 -8.21
CA PHE A 247 5.41 -26.31 -9.08
C PHE A 247 4.88 -25.98 -10.48
N TYR A 248 3.67 -26.42 -10.84
CA TYR A 248 3.08 -26.16 -12.15
C TYR A 248 3.09 -24.65 -12.53
N PRO A 249 2.72 -23.70 -11.65
CA PRO A 249 2.77 -22.27 -11.99
C PRO A 249 4.19 -21.78 -12.33
N VAL A 250 5.21 -22.32 -11.69
CA VAL A 250 6.62 -21.95 -11.94
C VAL A 250 7.12 -22.59 -13.24
N LEU A 251 6.63 -23.78 -13.59
CA LEU A 251 6.89 -24.40 -14.89
C LEU A 251 6.30 -23.56 -16.03
N GLU A 252 5.08 -23.04 -15.87
CA GLU A 252 4.48 -22.14 -16.87
C GLU A 252 5.33 -20.88 -17.10
N VAL A 253 5.91 -20.31 -16.03
CA VAL A 253 6.83 -19.18 -16.13
C VAL A 253 8.05 -19.55 -16.96
N LEU A 254 8.65 -20.71 -16.69
CA LEU A 254 9.82 -21.22 -17.41
C LEU A 254 9.53 -21.36 -18.92
N GLU A 255 8.41 -22.00 -19.27
CA GLU A 255 8.02 -22.23 -20.67
C GLU A 255 7.63 -20.93 -21.40
N LYS A 256 6.94 -19.99 -20.73
CA LYS A 256 6.65 -18.66 -21.29
C LYS A 256 7.93 -17.88 -21.59
N ILE A 257 8.91 -17.89 -20.69
CA ILE A 257 10.19 -17.19 -20.90
C ILE A 257 11.02 -17.86 -22.00
N LYS A 258 11.07 -19.21 -22.05
CA LYS A 258 11.71 -19.92 -23.17
C LYS A 258 11.07 -19.56 -24.51
N THR A 259 9.75 -19.50 -24.56
CA THR A 259 9.00 -19.11 -25.76
C THR A 259 9.37 -17.68 -26.18
N LEU A 260 9.42 -16.73 -25.25
CA LEU A 260 9.88 -15.35 -25.51
C LEU A 260 11.32 -15.31 -26.02
N ALA A 261 12.23 -16.07 -25.42
CA ALA A 261 13.62 -16.17 -25.87
C ALA A 261 13.70 -16.71 -27.31
N GLY A 262 12.92 -17.75 -27.63
CA GLY A 262 12.82 -18.32 -28.97
C GLY A 262 12.29 -17.33 -30.01
N GLN A 263 11.24 -16.57 -29.68
CA GLN A 263 10.68 -15.51 -30.56
C GLN A 263 11.70 -14.42 -30.90
N TYR A 264 12.65 -14.15 -30.00
CA TYR A 264 13.69 -13.15 -30.20
C TYR A 264 15.05 -13.72 -30.63
N GLY A 265 15.15 -15.04 -30.85
CA GLY A 265 16.41 -15.68 -31.25
C GLY A 265 17.51 -15.61 -30.18
N ILE A 266 17.15 -15.55 -28.90
CA ILE A 266 18.08 -15.45 -27.78
C ILE A 266 18.58 -16.84 -27.39
N THR A 267 19.90 -16.99 -27.24
CA THR A 267 20.50 -18.25 -26.81
C THR A 267 20.12 -18.54 -25.36
N VAL A 268 19.47 -19.68 -25.13
CA VAL A 268 19.22 -20.22 -23.79
C VAL A 268 20.41 -21.08 -23.40
N GLU A 269 21.11 -20.69 -22.35
CA GLU A 269 22.24 -21.41 -21.78
C GLU A 269 21.77 -22.65 -21.01
N GLN A 270 22.70 -23.56 -20.74
CA GLN A 270 22.43 -24.66 -19.82
C GLN A 270 22.05 -24.12 -18.43
N PRO A 271 20.94 -24.59 -17.84
CA PRO A 271 20.49 -24.11 -16.54
C PRO A 271 21.50 -24.49 -15.45
N LEU A 272 21.66 -23.59 -14.48
CA LEU A 272 22.37 -23.90 -13.24
C LEU A 272 21.37 -24.53 -12.27
N CYS A 273 21.40 -25.86 -12.20
CA CYS A 273 20.54 -26.63 -11.30
C CYS A 273 21.19 -26.78 -9.91
N LEU A 274 20.48 -26.36 -8.86
CA LEU A 274 20.92 -26.43 -7.47
C LEU A 274 20.21 -27.58 -6.73
N ASP A 275 20.36 -28.80 -7.23
CA ASP A 275 19.67 -30.00 -6.73
C ASP A 275 20.45 -30.69 -5.59
N ASN A 276 20.75 -29.93 -4.53
CA ASN A 276 21.40 -30.51 -3.35
C ASN A 276 20.40 -31.42 -2.61
N ASP A 277 20.77 -32.68 -2.36
CA ASP A 277 19.93 -33.61 -1.56
C ASP A 277 19.67 -33.09 -0.15
N LEU A 278 20.66 -32.40 0.44
CA LEU A 278 20.49 -31.61 1.66
C LEU A 278 20.72 -30.12 1.33
N PRO A 279 19.66 -29.32 1.17
CA PRO A 279 19.80 -27.90 0.87
C PRO A 279 20.61 -27.15 1.94
N PRO A 280 21.48 -26.18 1.58
CA PRO A 280 22.32 -25.46 2.54
C PRO A 280 21.54 -24.82 3.70
N ARG A 281 20.31 -24.34 3.45
CA ARG A 281 19.43 -23.76 4.48
C ARG A 281 19.11 -24.74 5.62
N TYR A 282 19.03 -26.04 5.33
CA TYR A 282 18.58 -27.07 6.26
C TYR A 282 19.72 -27.96 6.76
N LYS A 283 20.98 -27.55 6.54
CA LYS A 283 22.16 -28.34 6.91
C LYS A 283 22.14 -28.77 8.38
N ASP A 284 21.71 -27.88 9.26
CA ASP A 284 21.66 -28.12 10.71
C ASP A 284 20.30 -28.66 11.19
N ALA A 285 19.34 -28.87 10.28
CA ALA A 285 18.00 -29.36 10.60
C ALA A 285 17.45 -30.29 9.48
N PRO A 286 17.93 -31.55 9.40
CA PRO A 286 17.51 -32.50 8.36
C PRO A 286 16.00 -32.76 8.32
N CYS A 287 15.30 -32.67 9.44
CA CYS A 287 13.84 -32.81 9.47
C CYS A 287 13.10 -31.71 8.69
N LEU A 288 13.66 -30.49 8.63
CA LEU A 288 13.12 -29.40 7.81
C LEU A 288 13.38 -29.64 6.32
N ALA A 289 14.52 -30.25 5.97
CA ALA A 289 14.80 -30.68 4.60
C ALA A 289 13.81 -31.76 4.15
N HIS A 290 13.55 -32.75 5.02
CA HIS A 290 12.54 -33.78 4.79
C HIS A 290 11.16 -33.19 4.58
N LEU A 291 10.75 -32.27 5.46
CA LEU A 291 9.46 -31.57 5.32
C LEU A 291 9.38 -30.80 4.00
N GLU A 292 10.38 -29.99 3.66
CA GLU A 292 10.38 -29.20 2.41
C GLU A 292 10.25 -30.10 1.17
N LYS A 293 10.93 -31.25 1.17
CA LYS A 293 10.92 -32.19 0.06
C LYS A 293 9.57 -32.88 -0.09
N ASP A 294 9.00 -33.37 1.00
CA ASP A 294 7.89 -34.33 0.98
C ASP A 294 6.51 -33.75 1.35
N ILE A 295 6.41 -32.51 1.85
CA ILE A 295 5.15 -31.93 2.37
C ILE A 295 3.98 -31.93 1.36
N PHE A 296 4.27 -31.85 0.06
CA PHE A 296 3.27 -31.86 -1.01
C PHE A 296 3.30 -33.13 -1.87
N VAL A 297 4.15 -34.11 -1.51
CA VAL A 297 4.29 -35.37 -2.26
C VAL A 297 3.32 -36.40 -1.68
N GLN A 298 2.42 -36.92 -2.52
CA GLN A 298 1.59 -38.05 -2.12
C GLN A 298 2.45 -39.29 -1.86
N GLY A 299 2.31 -39.89 -0.68
CA GLY A 299 3.08 -41.08 -0.30
C GLY A 299 4.48 -40.82 0.23
N GLY A 300 4.80 -39.57 0.61
CA GLY A 300 6.04 -39.24 1.33
C GLY A 300 6.22 -40.12 2.58
N GLY A 301 7.43 -40.64 2.76
CA GLY A 301 7.75 -41.51 3.90
C GLY A 301 7.87 -40.73 5.22
N PRO A 302 7.67 -41.38 6.38
CA PRO A 302 7.89 -40.72 7.66
C PRO A 302 9.38 -40.39 7.85
N PHE A 303 9.67 -39.23 8.42
CA PHE A 303 11.00 -38.92 8.92
C PHE A 303 11.29 -39.84 10.13
N ARG A 304 12.37 -40.63 10.04
CA ARG A 304 12.65 -41.70 11.02
C ARG A 304 13.58 -41.29 12.15
N ASP A 305 14.32 -40.20 11.99
CA ASP A 305 15.22 -39.69 13.02
C ASP A 305 14.50 -38.77 14.00
N GLN A 306 15.19 -38.36 15.06
CA GLN A 306 14.63 -37.45 16.05
C GLN A 306 14.31 -36.09 15.41
N SER A 307 13.04 -35.67 15.47
CA SER A 307 12.61 -34.37 14.96
C SER A 307 13.09 -33.24 15.87
N SER A 308 14.18 -32.59 15.50
CA SER A 308 14.68 -31.39 16.17
C SER A 308 14.30 -30.13 15.39
N GLY A 309 13.50 -29.25 16.00
CA GLY A 309 13.21 -27.93 15.42
C GLY A 309 11.81 -27.75 14.80
N ILE A 310 10.91 -28.74 14.92
CA ILE A 310 9.50 -28.60 14.57
C ILE A 310 8.65 -28.88 15.81
N LYS A 311 7.74 -27.97 16.14
CA LYS A 311 6.75 -28.13 17.20
C LYS A 311 5.36 -27.83 16.64
N LEU A 312 4.40 -28.69 16.93
CA LEU A 312 2.98 -28.41 16.73
C LEU A 312 2.37 -28.07 18.09
N ILE A 313 1.77 -26.89 18.19
CA ILE A 313 1.25 -26.35 19.44
C ILE A 313 -0.24 -26.08 19.24
N ALA A 314 -1.07 -26.64 20.11
CA ALA A 314 -2.49 -26.31 20.20
C ALA A 314 -2.71 -25.28 21.31
N ALA A 315 -3.46 -24.23 21.00
CA ALA A 315 -3.84 -23.20 21.95
C ALA A 315 -5.36 -23.18 22.15
N ALA A 316 -5.81 -22.84 23.36
CA ALA A 316 -7.24 -22.79 23.69
C ALA A 316 -8.00 -21.69 22.95
N ASN A 317 -7.32 -20.59 22.62
CA ASN A 317 -7.82 -19.46 21.86
C ASN A 317 -6.63 -18.63 21.34
N ARG A 318 -6.91 -17.61 20.53
CA ARG A 318 -5.88 -16.76 19.91
C ARG A 318 -5.02 -15.99 20.92
N HIS A 319 -5.59 -15.58 22.06
CA HIS A 319 -4.83 -14.89 23.11
C HIS A 319 -3.77 -15.84 23.69
N ALA A 320 -4.18 -17.05 24.06
CA ALA A 320 -3.28 -18.09 24.55
C ALA A 320 -2.23 -18.51 23.50
N GLU A 321 -2.58 -18.49 22.22
CA GLU A 321 -1.65 -18.74 21.11
C GLU A 321 -0.56 -17.66 21.06
N VAL A 322 -0.93 -16.38 21.06
CA VAL A 322 0.03 -15.26 21.02
C VAL A 322 0.91 -15.23 22.27
N GLU A 323 0.36 -15.48 23.45
CA GLU A 323 1.16 -15.62 24.67
C GLU A 323 2.13 -16.81 24.60
N GLY A 324 1.67 -17.94 24.07
CA GLY A 324 2.52 -19.13 23.87
C GLY A 324 3.68 -18.83 22.94
N VAL A 325 3.42 -18.12 21.84
CA VAL A 325 4.45 -17.63 20.92
C VAL A 325 5.39 -16.68 21.63
N ALA A 326 4.89 -15.67 22.36
CA ALA A 326 5.72 -14.72 23.11
C ALA A 326 6.67 -15.44 24.08
N ARG A 327 6.17 -16.42 24.84
CA ARG A 327 7.01 -17.23 25.74
C ARG A 327 8.08 -18.02 25.00
N GLU A 328 7.76 -18.62 23.85
CA GLU A 328 8.73 -19.33 23.03
C GLU A 328 9.80 -18.39 22.47
N ILE A 329 9.43 -17.19 22.00
CA ILE A 329 10.38 -16.16 21.54
C ILE A 329 11.35 -15.80 22.67
N ILE A 330 10.83 -15.51 23.88
CA ILE A 330 11.66 -15.21 25.05
C ILE A 330 12.61 -16.37 25.36
N HIS A 331 12.11 -17.61 25.34
CA HIS A 331 12.92 -18.80 25.59
C HIS A 331 14.04 -18.94 24.55
N LEU A 332 13.75 -18.78 23.26
CA LEU A 332 14.74 -18.83 22.18
C LEU A 332 15.81 -17.75 22.36
N CYS A 333 15.43 -16.54 22.73
CA CYS A 333 16.37 -15.45 22.94
C CYS A 333 17.22 -15.61 24.21
N ARG A 334 16.60 -16.02 25.33
CA ARG A 334 17.30 -16.13 26.62
C ARG A 334 18.15 -17.39 26.76
N GLU A 335 17.66 -18.52 26.26
CA GLU A 335 18.28 -19.83 26.51
C GLU A 335 18.99 -20.41 25.28
N LYS A 336 18.55 -20.07 24.06
CA LYS A 336 19.17 -20.57 22.81
C LYS A 336 20.07 -19.54 22.13
N GLY A 337 20.17 -18.33 22.67
CA GLY A 337 21.04 -17.27 22.14
C GLY A 337 20.56 -16.66 20.82
N CYS A 338 19.30 -16.88 20.43
CA CYS A 338 18.71 -16.24 19.26
C CYS A 338 18.57 -14.72 19.47
N ARG A 339 18.68 -13.94 18.41
CA ARG A 339 18.33 -12.51 18.45
C ARG A 339 16.89 -12.34 17.98
N TRP A 340 16.23 -11.25 18.40
CA TRP A 340 14.87 -10.91 17.97
C TRP A 340 14.72 -10.93 16.44
N LYS A 341 15.72 -10.41 15.73
CA LYS A 341 15.76 -10.36 14.26
C LYS A 341 15.89 -11.72 13.56
N ASP A 342 16.21 -12.77 14.30
CA ASP A 342 16.32 -14.14 13.77
C ASP A 342 14.96 -14.85 13.79
N ILE A 343 13.93 -14.22 14.37
CA ILE A 343 12.60 -14.79 14.56
C ILE A 343 11.60 -14.04 13.69
N SER A 344 10.75 -14.80 12.98
CA SER A 344 9.63 -14.27 12.20
C SER A 344 8.34 -14.99 12.60
N VAL A 345 7.26 -14.21 12.76
CA VAL A 345 5.92 -14.72 13.02
C VAL A 345 5.07 -14.47 11.79
N VAL A 346 4.62 -15.54 11.14
CA VAL A 346 3.88 -15.48 9.88
C VAL A 346 2.42 -15.81 10.14
N LEU A 347 1.52 -14.92 9.72
CA LEU A 347 0.08 -15.05 9.92
C LEU A 347 -0.65 -14.95 8.58
N ARG A 348 -1.72 -15.72 8.41
CA ARG A 348 -2.55 -15.63 7.20
C ARG A 348 -3.44 -14.38 7.17
N LYS A 349 -3.89 -13.92 8.34
CA LYS A 349 -4.72 -12.73 8.53
C LYS A 349 -4.17 -11.93 9.71
N VAL A 350 -3.32 -10.95 9.41
CA VAL A 350 -2.59 -10.17 10.43
C VAL A 350 -3.55 -9.29 11.23
N GLU A 351 -4.59 -8.77 10.59
CA GLU A 351 -5.56 -7.82 11.16
C GLU A 351 -6.27 -8.40 12.38
N ILE A 352 -6.51 -9.72 12.38
CA ILE A 352 -7.17 -10.43 13.47
C ILE A 352 -6.27 -10.56 14.71
N TYR A 353 -4.96 -10.70 14.50
CA TYR A 353 -3.99 -10.94 15.58
C TYR A 353 -3.30 -9.67 16.05
N ARG A 354 -3.29 -8.60 15.25
CA ARG A 354 -2.55 -7.37 15.52
C ARG A 354 -2.82 -6.80 16.92
N PRO A 355 -4.08 -6.56 17.38
CA PRO A 355 -4.30 -5.99 18.72
C PRO A 355 -3.77 -6.88 19.84
N LEU A 356 -3.82 -8.20 19.66
CA LEU A 356 -3.29 -9.18 20.60
C LEU A 356 -1.77 -9.16 20.63
N ILE A 357 -1.13 -9.12 19.46
CA ILE A 357 0.34 -9.02 19.35
C ILE A 357 0.82 -7.71 19.95
N ASP A 358 0.20 -6.58 19.59
CA ASP A 358 0.56 -5.27 20.12
C ASP A 358 0.47 -5.26 21.66
N THR A 359 -0.57 -5.84 22.25
CA THR A 359 -0.70 -5.89 23.72
C THR A 359 0.32 -6.85 24.33
N VAL A 360 0.32 -8.11 23.90
CA VAL A 360 1.10 -9.18 24.54
C VAL A 360 2.61 -8.97 24.32
N PHE A 361 3.06 -8.59 23.13
CA PHE A 361 4.50 -8.42 22.90
C PHE A 361 5.05 -7.22 23.67
N ASN A 362 4.28 -6.15 23.82
CA ASN A 362 4.65 -5.03 24.69
C ASN A 362 4.71 -5.45 26.17
N ASP A 363 3.73 -6.20 26.66
CA ASP A 363 3.74 -6.72 28.05
C ASP A 363 4.95 -7.63 28.32
N TYR A 364 5.37 -8.41 27.34
CA TYR A 364 6.55 -9.29 27.42
C TYR A 364 7.87 -8.56 27.08
N GLY A 365 7.83 -7.29 26.68
CA GLY A 365 9.00 -6.49 26.31
C GLY A 365 9.72 -7.00 25.05
N ILE A 366 8.99 -7.61 24.12
CA ILE A 366 9.51 -8.10 22.85
C ILE A 366 9.49 -6.94 21.83
N PRO A 367 10.63 -6.53 21.26
CA PRO A 367 10.64 -5.57 20.16
C PRO A 367 10.21 -6.26 18.85
N PHE A 368 9.26 -5.66 18.12
CA PHE A 368 8.72 -6.24 16.89
C PHE A 368 8.41 -5.19 15.83
N PHE A 369 8.28 -5.66 14.59
CA PHE A 369 7.77 -4.91 13.45
C PHE A 369 6.64 -5.72 12.82
N ILE A 370 5.50 -5.08 12.55
CA ILE A 370 4.38 -5.68 11.82
C ILE A 370 4.30 -5.02 10.45
N ASP A 371 4.39 -5.83 9.39
CA ASP A 371 4.30 -5.37 8.00
C ASP A 371 2.84 -5.06 7.61
N ILE A 372 2.28 -4.00 8.19
CA ILE A 372 0.94 -3.50 7.88
C ILE A 372 0.95 -1.98 7.77
N LYS A 373 0.08 -1.46 6.90
CA LYS A 373 -0.23 -0.04 6.86
C LYS A 373 -1.14 0.30 8.04
N ARG A 374 -0.87 1.41 8.72
CA ARG A 374 -1.76 1.94 9.77
C ARG A 374 -2.93 2.68 9.12
N GLU A 375 -4.12 2.51 9.66
CA GLU A 375 -5.28 3.29 9.23
C GLU A 375 -5.15 4.73 9.74
N VAL A 376 -5.20 5.68 8.81
CA VAL A 376 -5.06 7.12 9.09
C VAL A 376 -6.36 7.75 9.59
N GLY A 377 -7.49 7.04 9.49
CA GLY A 377 -8.82 7.58 9.82
C GLY A 377 -8.97 8.06 11.26
N HIS A 378 -8.16 7.54 12.19
CA HIS A 378 -8.16 7.95 13.61
C HIS A 378 -7.19 9.10 13.92
N HIS A 379 -6.39 9.55 12.95
CA HIS A 379 -5.45 10.64 13.18
C HIS A 379 -6.21 11.98 13.34
N PRO A 380 -5.80 12.85 14.29
CA PRO A 380 -6.48 14.12 14.58
C PRO A 380 -6.76 14.99 13.35
N LEU A 381 -5.79 15.13 12.44
CA LEU A 381 -5.96 15.94 11.22
C LEU A 381 -7.01 15.35 10.26
N ALA A 382 -7.01 14.03 10.06
CA ALA A 382 -8.00 13.39 9.19
C ALA A 382 -9.40 13.50 9.79
N ALA A 383 -9.51 13.32 11.12
CA ALA A 383 -10.74 13.51 11.86
C ALA A 383 -11.25 14.96 11.77
N LEU A 384 -10.35 15.95 11.88
CA LEU A 384 -10.67 17.38 11.76
C LEU A 384 -11.29 17.73 10.42
N ILE A 385 -10.64 17.31 9.33
CA ILE A 385 -11.12 17.57 7.96
C ILE A 385 -12.49 16.93 7.74
N LYS A 386 -12.64 15.66 8.15
CA LYS A 386 -13.91 14.94 8.00
C LYS A 386 -15.02 15.60 8.82
N ALA A 387 -14.75 15.91 10.08
CA ALA A 387 -15.70 16.54 10.97
C ALA A 387 -16.10 17.94 10.49
N ALA A 388 -15.16 18.74 9.96
CA ALA A 388 -15.46 20.05 9.40
C ALA A 388 -16.45 19.98 8.21
N LEU A 389 -16.26 19.01 7.31
CA LEU A 389 -17.20 18.77 6.21
C LEU A 389 -18.55 18.21 6.70
N GLU A 390 -18.53 17.35 7.73
CA GLU A 390 -19.74 16.82 8.38
C GLU A 390 -20.56 17.92 9.05
N VAL A 391 -19.93 18.95 9.65
CA VAL A 391 -20.64 20.12 10.22
C VAL A 391 -21.47 20.83 9.16
N ILE A 392 -20.89 21.08 7.98
CA ILE A 392 -21.59 21.76 6.88
C ILE A 392 -22.72 20.87 6.34
N THR A 393 -22.41 19.61 6.04
CA THR A 393 -23.36 18.69 5.36
C THR A 393 -24.51 18.23 6.25
N SER A 394 -24.28 18.13 7.57
CA SER A 394 -25.34 17.82 8.55
C SER A 394 -26.11 19.04 9.04
N GLY A 395 -25.69 20.25 8.64
CA GLY A 395 -26.30 21.51 9.06
C GLY A 395 -26.14 21.75 10.56
N TRP A 396 -24.92 21.67 11.08
CA TRP A 396 -24.58 21.94 12.49
C TRP A 396 -25.28 21.01 13.49
N SER A 397 -25.21 19.70 13.24
CA SER A 397 -25.63 18.70 14.22
C SER A 397 -24.73 18.72 15.45
N TYR A 398 -25.27 18.32 16.61
CA TYR A 398 -24.48 18.18 17.84
C TYR A 398 -23.25 17.29 17.63
N ASP A 399 -23.44 16.10 17.06
CA ASP A 399 -22.36 15.12 16.87
C ASP A 399 -21.24 15.65 15.97
N SER A 400 -21.59 16.39 14.91
CA SER A 400 -20.59 16.96 13.99
C SER A 400 -19.77 18.07 14.63
N VAL A 401 -20.41 18.99 15.36
CA VAL A 401 -19.73 20.11 16.01
C VAL A 401 -18.78 19.61 17.10
N PHE A 402 -19.23 18.69 17.96
CA PHE A 402 -18.35 18.13 19.00
C PHE A 402 -17.33 17.14 18.43
N GLY A 403 -17.65 16.42 17.35
CA GLY A 403 -16.68 15.65 16.58
C GLY A 403 -15.53 16.52 16.08
N TYR A 404 -15.81 17.72 15.61
CA TYR A 404 -14.82 18.72 15.18
C TYR A 404 -14.01 19.28 16.36
N LEU A 405 -14.67 19.72 17.43
CA LEU A 405 -14.01 20.32 18.60
C LEU A 405 -13.10 19.32 19.33
N LYS A 406 -13.54 18.07 19.48
CA LYS A 406 -12.83 17.01 20.21
C LYS A 406 -11.66 16.39 19.45
N THR A 407 -11.35 16.88 18.25
CA THR A 407 -10.13 16.47 17.53
C THR A 407 -8.85 16.92 18.22
N GLY A 408 -8.95 17.89 19.13
CA GLY A 408 -7.79 18.46 19.84
C GLY A 408 -6.96 19.42 19.00
N LEU A 409 -7.41 19.77 17.78
CA LEU A 409 -6.74 20.70 16.87
C LEU A 409 -7.40 22.07 16.77
N THR A 410 -8.48 22.29 17.53
CA THR A 410 -9.20 23.57 17.54
C THR A 410 -8.58 24.54 18.55
N SER A 411 -8.92 25.82 18.44
CA SER A 411 -8.43 26.87 19.35
C SER A 411 -9.08 26.86 20.74
N VAL A 412 -10.02 25.94 20.99
CA VAL A 412 -10.79 25.85 22.23
C VAL A 412 -10.19 24.79 23.14
N SER A 413 -10.02 25.12 24.43
CA SER A 413 -9.47 24.19 25.41
C SER A 413 -10.45 23.04 25.71
N GLN A 414 -9.93 21.89 26.15
CA GLN A 414 -10.77 20.74 26.52
C GLN A 414 -11.79 21.11 27.62
N ASP A 415 -11.37 21.87 28.63
CA ASP A 415 -12.25 22.31 29.72
C ASP A 415 -13.39 23.21 29.21
N ASP A 416 -13.08 24.12 28.27
CA ASP A 416 -14.08 24.98 27.63
C ASP A 416 -15.05 24.17 26.76
N ILE A 417 -14.56 23.16 26.04
CA ILE A 417 -15.39 22.23 25.25
C ILE A 417 -16.36 21.50 26.17
N ASP A 418 -15.90 20.97 27.31
CA ASP A 418 -16.74 20.25 28.26
C ASP A 418 -17.82 21.15 28.88
N ILE A 419 -17.50 22.42 29.17
CA ILE A 419 -18.48 23.42 29.63
C ILE A 419 -19.55 23.67 28.57
N LEU A 420 -19.12 23.89 27.32
CA LEU A 420 -20.00 24.13 26.18
C LEU A 420 -20.89 22.92 25.89
N GLU A 421 -20.33 21.71 25.94
CA GLU A 421 -21.05 20.45 25.69
C GLU A 421 -22.17 20.22 26.69
N ASN A 422 -21.86 20.36 27.97
CA ASN A 422 -22.87 20.21 29.03
C ASN A 422 -24.03 21.19 28.85
N TYR A 423 -23.75 22.43 28.42
CA TYR A 423 -24.79 23.43 28.17
C TYR A 423 -25.62 23.07 26.93
N VAL A 424 -24.98 22.71 25.81
CA VAL A 424 -25.65 22.33 24.57
C VAL A 424 -26.57 21.12 24.77
N LEU A 425 -26.10 20.10 25.49
CA LEU A 425 -26.90 18.92 25.84
C LEU A 425 -28.10 19.27 26.73
N ALA A 426 -27.90 20.13 27.73
CA ALA A 426 -28.96 20.55 28.65
C ALA A 426 -30.07 21.34 27.95
N HIS A 427 -29.75 22.06 26.88
CA HIS A 427 -30.68 22.96 26.18
C HIS A 427 -31.08 22.50 24.77
N GLY A 428 -30.55 21.37 24.30
CA GLY A 428 -30.92 20.77 23.02
C GLY A 428 -30.55 21.63 21.80
N ILE A 429 -29.41 22.32 21.87
CA ILE A 429 -28.98 23.30 20.85
C ILE A 429 -28.54 22.58 19.57
N LYS A 430 -29.03 23.05 18.42
CA LYS A 430 -28.79 22.45 17.11
C LYS A 430 -29.02 23.42 15.96
N GLY A 431 -28.39 23.14 14.82
CA GLY A 431 -28.65 23.86 13.58
C GLY A 431 -28.23 25.32 13.63
N SER A 432 -29.08 26.19 13.09
CA SER A 432 -28.82 27.64 13.00
C SER A 432 -28.54 28.32 14.34
N GLN A 433 -28.95 27.71 15.47
CA GLN A 433 -28.69 28.25 16.81
C GLN A 433 -27.20 28.41 17.11
N TRP A 434 -26.32 27.64 16.45
CA TRP A 434 -24.88 27.75 16.57
C TRP A 434 -24.33 29.05 15.97
N THR A 435 -24.92 29.50 14.87
CA THR A 435 -24.46 30.66 14.09
C THR A 435 -25.31 31.91 14.33
N ASP A 436 -26.25 31.86 15.27
CA ASP A 436 -27.06 33.02 15.66
C ASP A 436 -26.18 34.17 16.19
N SER A 437 -26.47 35.38 15.71
CA SER A 437 -25.77 36.60 16.13
C SER A 437 -26.07 36.97 17.58
N GLU A 438 -27.24 36.56 18.09
CA GLU A 438 -27.66 36.78 19.47
C GLU A 438 -27.00 35.80 20.44
N ASP A 439 -26.77 36.25 21.67
CA ASP A 439 -26.32 35.39 22.75
C ASP A 439 -27.42 34.43 23.18
N TRP A 440 -27.05 33.18 23.46
CA TRP A 440 -27.94 32.23 24.10
C TRP A 440 -28.30 32.73 25.49
N ARG A 441 -29.59 32.64 25.83
CA ARG A 441 -30.16 33.09 27.12
C ARG A 441 -30.86 31.96 27.89
N TYR A 442 -30.59 30.71 27.52
CA TYR A 442 -31.26 29.56 28.11
C TYR A 442 -30.68 29.30 29.50
N VAL A 443 -31.54 29.38 30.52
CA VAL A 443 -31.20 29.06 31.91
C VAL A 443 -32.00 27.84 32.32
N ARG A 444 -31.42 26.96 33.15
CA ARG A 444 -32.07 25.73 33.61
C ARG A 444 -33.23 26.12 34.54
N ARG A 445 -34.47 25.94 34.09
CA ARG A 445 -35.66 26.17 34.94
C ARG A 445 -36.00 24.88 35.68
N SER A 446 -35.95 24.90 37.00
CA SER A 446 -36.30 23.75 37.84
C SER A 446 -37.80 23.67 38.17
N THR A 447 -38.58 24.74 37.94
CA THR A 447 -40.01 24.81 38.26
C THR A 447 -40.81 25.56 37.19
N ALA A 448 -42.02 25.08 36.89
CA ALA A 448 -42.95 25.77 36.01
C ALA A 448 -43.67 26.88 36.80
N GLY A 449 -43.33 28.15 36.55
CA GLY A 449 -44.16 29.29 37.00
C GLY A 449 -43.47 30.45 37.70
N GLU A 450 -42.15 30.42 37.96
CA GLU A 450 -41.43 31.55 38.57
C GLU A 450 -40.37 32.12 37.63
N GLU A 451 -40.42 33.43 37.39
CA GLU A 451 -39.31 34.19 36.77
C GLU A 451 -38.20 34.36 37.81
N GLU A 452 -37.37 33.33 38.01
CA GLU A 452 -36.13 33.50 38.76
C GLU A 452 -35.17 34.39 37.93
N VAL A 453 -34.81 35.53 38.51
CA VAL A 453 -33.75 36.39 37.97
C VAL A 453 -32.44 35.62 38.07
N PRO A 454 -31.68 35.42 36.97
CA PRO A 454 -30.42 34.68 37.00
C PRO A 454 -29.47 35.28 38.03
N ASP A 455 -28.92 34.47 38.94
CA ASP A 455 -27.92 34.93 39.88
C ASP A 455 -26.62 35.32 39.15
N PHE A 456 -25.78 36.17 39.76
CA PHE A 456 -24.51 36.65 39.20
C PHE A 456 -23.62 35.50 38.70
N VAL A 457 -23.66 34.34 39.36
CA VAL A 457 -22.94 33.13 38.96
C VAL A 457 -23.45 32.57 37.62
N GLU A 458 -24.77 32.53 37.42
CA GLU A 458 -25.38 32.05 36.18
C GLU A 458 -25.14 33.00 35.01
N ILE A 459 -25.21 34.32 35.27
CA ILE A 459 -24.88 35.35 34.27
C ILE A 459 -23.44 35.18 33.78
N ASN A 460 -22.50 35.01 34.71
CA ASN A 460 -21.09 34.80 34.35
C ASN A 460 -20.87 33.48 33.60
N ARG A 461 -21.54 32.41 34.01
CA ARG A 461 -21.47 31.11 33.32
C ARG A 461 -22.02 31.21 31.89
N LEU A 462 -23.14 31.91 31.71
CA LEU A 462 -23.75 32.12 30.40
C LEU A 462 -22.88 33.00 29.50
N ALA A 463 -22.26 34.04 30.06
CA ALA A 463 -21.30 34.87 29.33
C ALA A 463 -20.07 34.05 28.89
N ALA A 464 -19.56 33.17 29.76
CA ALA A 464 -18.47 32.25 29.42
C ALA A 464 -18.88 31.29 28.30
N VAL A 465 -20.05 30.65 28.39
CA VAL A 465 -20.58 29.76 27.34
C VAL A 465 -20.69 30.47 25.99
N ASN A 466 -21.26 31.68 25.95
CA ASN A 466 -21.37 32.43 24.70
C ASN A 466 -20.00 32.85 24.13
N ARG A 467 -19.04 33.21 25.00
CA ARG A 467 -17.66 33.47 24.57
C ARG A 467 -17.01 32.23 23.95
N ILE A 468 -17.14 31.08 24.61
CA ILE A 468 -16.61 29.79 24.14
C ILE A 468 -17.28 29.40 22.83
N ARG A 469 -18.62 29.50 22.73
CA ARG A 469 -19.39 29.27 21.50
C ARG A 469 -18.83 30.07 20.34
N ARG A 470 -18.66 31.39 20.52
CA ARG A 470 -18.15 32.26 19.45
C ARG A 470 -16.76 31.85 19.00
N ALA A 471 -15.87 31.46 19.91
CA ALA A 471 -14.55 30.94 19.57
C ALA A 471 -14.63 29.60 18.81
N ALA A 472 -15.46 28.67 19.28
CA ALA A 472 -15.68 27.35 18.70
C ALA A 472 -16.25 27.39 17.27
N VAL A 473 -17.16 28.33 17.02
CA VAL A 473 -17.94 28.44 15.77
C VAL A 473 -17.22 29.28 14.72
N LYS A 474 -16.38 30.25 15.11
CA LYS A 474 -15.81 31.26 14.20
C LYS A 474 -15.15 30.67 12.96
N GLU A 475 -14.14 29.81 13.13
CA GLU A 475 -13.34 29.31 12.00
C GLU A 475 -14.16 28.39 11.10
N ILE A 476 -15.05 27.57 11.66
CA ILE A 476 -15.90 26.66 10.90
C ILE A 476 -17.08 27.38 10.20
N ALA A 477 -17.59 28.49 10.77
CA ALA A 477 -18.56 29.35 10.12
C ALA A 477 -17.95 30.12 8.94
N ASP A 478 -16.73 30.64 9.10
CA ASP A 478 -15.99 31.28 8.01
C ASP A 478 -15.72 30.28 6.88
N PHE A 479 -15.33 29.05 7.23
CA PHE A 479 -15.17 27.95 6.27
C PHE A 479 -16.48 27.63 5.54
N GLN A 480 -17.61 27.52 6.24
CA GLN A 480 -18.92 27.31 5.61
C GLN A 480 -19.25 28.44 4.62
N ALA A 481 -19.00 29.70 4.98
CA ALA A 481 -19.24 30.84 4.11
C ALA A 481 -18.36 30.78 2.84
N ALA A 482 -17.08 30.44 2.98
CA ALA A 482 -16.16 30.27 1.85
C ALA A 482 -16.59 29.12 0.92
N VAL A 483 -17.00 27.98 1.48
CA VAL A 483 -17.50 26.83 0.70
C VAL A 483 -18.79 27.19 -0.04
N ALA A 484 -19.70 27.95 0.57
CA ALA A 484 -20.94 28.38 -0.07
C ALA A 484 -20.71 29.33 -1.26
N GLN A 485 -19.59 30.07 -1.28
CA GLN A 485 -19.20 30.97 -2.37
C GLN A 485 -18.35 30.27 -3.45
N SER A 486 -17.88 29.05 -3.20
CA SER A 486 -17.01 28.32 -4.11
C SER A 486 -17.81 27.69 -5.26
N ALA A 487 -17.37 27.91 -6.50
CA ALA A 487 -17.94 27.32 -7.71
C ALA A 487 -17.18 26.06 -8.18
N THR A 488 -15.93 25.90 -7.73
CA THR A 488 -15.04 24.82 -8.16
C THR A 488 -14.48 24.02 -6.98
N ILE A 489 -14.08 22.77 -7.26
CA ILE A 489 -13.41 21.91 -6.26
C ILE A 489 -12.15 22.59 -5.73
N ARG A 490 -11.38 23.23 -6.60
CA ARG A 490 -10.17 23.98 -6.22
C ARG A 490 -10.43 25.06 -5.18
N GLU A 491 -11.52 25.82 -5.32
CA GLU A 491 -11.89 26.86 -4.36
C GLU A 491 -12.34 26.25 -3.02
N MET A 492 -13.08 25.14 -3.05
CA MET A 492 -13.46 24.41 -1.82
C MET A 492 -12.24 23.83 -1.10
N THR A 493 -11.28 23.25 -1.84
CA THR A 493 -10.01 22.75 -1.30
C THR A 493 -9.17 23.88 -0.72
N ALA A 494 -9.14 25.05 -1.38
CA ALA A 494 -8.46 26.23 -0.87
C ALA A 494 -9.09 26.74 0.45
N ALA A 495 -10.42 26.76 0.55
CA ALA A 495 -11.12 27.10 1.78
C ALA A 495 -10.81 26.12 2.93
N LEU A 496 -10.70 24.82 2.62
CA LEU A 496 -10.33 23.80 3.60
C LEU A 496 -8.87 23.94 4.06
N PHE A 497 -7.96 24.22 3.13
CA PHE A 497 -6.56 24.52 3.47
C PHE A 497 -6.44 25.78 4.33
N GLU A 498 -7.24 26.82 4.03
CA GLU A 498 -7.29 28.04 4.84
C GLU A 498 -7.80 27.76 6.25
N LEU A 499 -8.85 26.94 6.42
CA LEU A 499 -9.32 26.50 7.74
C LEU A 499 -8.19 25.87 8.58
N ILE A 500 -7.48 24.90 8.00
CA ILE A 500 -6.37 24.20 8.68
C ILE A 500 -5.23 25.17 9.02
N THR A 501 -4.97 26.15 8.15
CA THR A 501 -3.96 27.18 8.36
C THR A 501 -4.35 28.13 9.50
N ARG A 502 -5.61 28.61 9.53
CA ARG A 502 -6.10 29.51 10.59
C ARG A 502 -6.13 28.84 11.97
N LEU A 503 -6.32 27.52 11.99
CA LEU A 503 -6.21 26.71 13.21
C LEU A 503 -4.74 26.44 13.63
N ASN A 504 -3.74 26.87 12.85
CA ASN A 504 -2.31 26.60 13.09
C ASN A 504 -2.01 25.10 13.26
N VAL A 505 -2.67 24.25 12.45
CA VAL A 505 -2.56 22.80 12.60
C VAL A 505 -1.15 22.30 12.31
N PHE A 506 -0.42 22.93 11.39
CA PHE A 506 0.95 22.53 11.06
C PHE A 506 1.88 22.66 12.28
N GLU A 507 1.82 23.80 12.97
CA GLU A 507 2.57 24.05 14.20
C GLU A 507 2.16 23.08 15.31
N GLN A 508 0.85 22.83 15.47
CA GLN A 508 0.35 21.87 16.44
C GLN A 508 0.87 20.45 16.19
N LEU A 509 0.87 19.98 14.94
CA LEU A 509 1.40 18.67 14.57
C LEU A 509 2.93 18.58 14.79
N ASN A 510 3.67 19.65 14.54
CA ASN A 510 5.11 19.69 14.86
C ASN A 510 5.37 19.56 16.35
N MET A 511 4.60 20.27 17.20
CA MET A 511 4.70 20.12 18.66
C MET A 511 4.35 18.70 19.13
N LEU A 512 3.32 18.07 18.55
CA LEU A 512 2.98 16.67 18.85
C LEU A 512 4.09 15.72 18.39
N SER A 513 4.71 15.99 17.25
CA SER A 513 5.83 15.21 16.73
C SER A 513 7.07 15.31 17.63
N GLU A 514 7.44 16.50 18.09
CA GLU A 514 8.54 16.72 19.03
C GLU A 514 8.29 16.00 20.36
N LYS A 515 7.09 16.16 20.92
CA LYS A 515 6.69 15.46 22.14
C LYS A 515 6.74 13.94 22.00
N ALA A 516 6.32 13.40 20.85
CA ALA A 516 6.41 11.96 20.58
C ALA A 516 7.87 11.47 20.54
N LEU A 517 8.81 12.27 20.04
CA LEU A 517 10.24 11.96 20.08
C LEU A 517 10.79 11.99 21.50
N GLU A 518 10.41 12.99 22.31
CA GLU A 518 10.78 13.08 23.73
C GLU A 518 10.25 11.86 24.52
N ASP A 519 9.05 11.39 24.20
CA ASP A 519 8.43 10.20 24.77
C ASP A 519 9.03 8.87 24.24
N GLY A 520 10.04 8.92 23.36
CA GLY A 520 10.70 7.74 22.78
C GLY A 520 9.85 6.99 21.74
N LYS A 521 8.92 7.67 21.08
CA LYS A 521 7.98 7.11 20.08
C LYS A 521 8.23 7.71 18.67
N PRO A 522 9.35 7.35 18.00
CA PRO A 522 9.69 7.90 16.69
C PRO A 522 8.68 7.55 15.59
N ASP A 523 8.02 6.40 15.67
CA ASP A 523 6.98 6.01 14.70
C ASP A 523 5.79 6.98 14.73
N LEU A 524 5.38 7.42 15.92
CA LEU A 524 4.27 8.36 16.09
C LEU A 524 4.66 9.76 15.61
N SER A 525 5.90 10.17 15.83
CA SER A 525 6.46 11.41 15.26
C SER A 525 6.41 11.41 13.73
N GLN A 526 6.85 10.32 13.10
CA GLN A 526 6.78 10.18 11.64
C GLN A 526 5.34 10.18 11.12
N GLU A 527 4.40 9.59 11.87
CA GLU A 527 2.99 9.54 11.50
C GLU A 527 2.40 10.94 11.28
N HIS A 528 2.67 11.90 12.19
CA HIS A 528 2.22 13.28 12.06
C HIS A 528 2.73 13.96 10.78
N THR A 529 4.02 13.82 10.48
CA THR A 529 4.63 14.39 9.26
C THR A 529 4.10 13.74 7.98
N GLN A 530 3.97 12.42 7.98
CA GLN A 530 3.46 11.68 6.82
C GLN A 530 2.02 12.05 6.49
N ILE A 531 1.18 12.23 7.51
CA ILE A 531 -0.24 12.56 7.31
C ILE A 531 -0.41 13.97 6.81
N TRP A 532 0.38 14.93 7.31
CA TRP A 532 0.39 16.28 6.74
C TRP A 532 0.71 16.23 5.24
N ASN A 533 1.81 15.58 4.85
CA ASN A 533 2.21 15.46 3.46
C ASN A 533 1.16 14.75 2.59
N ALA A 534 0.54 13.68 3.11
CA ALA A 534 -0.51 12.95 2.41
C ALA A 534 -1.78 13.80 2.19
N ILE A 535 -2.15 14.66 3.16
CA ILE A 535 -3.28 15.59 3.01
C ILE A 535 -2.94 16.68 1.98
N ILE A 536 -1.72 17.23 2.00
CA ILE A 536 -1.30 18.21 0.99
C ILE A 536 -1.28 17.58 -0.41
N GLU A 537 -0.74 16.37 -0.56
CA GLU A 537 -0.77 15.64 -1.82
C GLU A 537 -2.20 15.37 -2.29
N LEU A 538 -3.13 15.05 -1.37
CA LEU A 538 -4.55 14.91 -1.67
C LEU A 538 -5.16 16.24 -2.16
N PHE A 539 -4.82 17.36 -1.53
CA PHE A 539 -5.28 18.69 -1.95
C PHE A 539 -4.71 19.10 -3.31
N ASP A 540 -3.47 18.76 -3.61
CA ASP A 540 -2.86 19.01 -4.91
C ASP A 540 -3.49 18.17 -6.04
N GLN A 541 -4.03 16.99 -5.70
CA GLN A 541 -4.75 16.12 -6.64
C GLN A 541 -6.19 16.59 -6.93
N LEU A 542 -6.84 17.30 -6.00
CA LEU A 542 -8.21 17.82 -6.10
C LEU A 542 -8.28 19.11 -6.92
#